data_AF-A0A132E1V6-F1
#
_entry.id   AF-A0A132E1V6-F1
#
_cell.length_a   1.000
_cell.length_b   1.000
_cell.length_c   1.000
_cell.angle_alpha   90.00
_cell.angle_beta   90.00
_cell.angle_gamma   90.00
#
_symmetry.space_group_name_H-M   'P 1'
#
loop_
_entity.id
_entity.type
_entity.pdbx_description
1 polymer ?
#
loop_
_entity_poly.entity_id
_entity_poly.type
_entity_poly.pdbx_seq_one_letter_code
_entity_poly.pdbx_strand_id
1 'polypeptide(L)'
;MRAEQVLPDHADQIDACGTTIRKGTVAAFLINARVLADPHAEPAERARAEADTIAALPALRALGLFDVLEVRDAALRTWLAAR
;
A
#
# COMPACT_ATOMS: atom_id res chain seq x y z
N MET A 1 -19.70 0.43 -4.97
CA MET A 1 -19.58 1.69 -4.23
C MET A 1 -18.83 2.70 -5.09
N ARG A 2 -19.15 3.99 -4.97
CA ARG A 2 -18.34 5.07 -5.54
C ARG A 2 -17.26 5.50 -4.56
N ALA A 3 -16.17 6.09 -5.04
CA ALA A 3 -15.02 6.44 -4.21
C ALA A 3 -15.41 7.42 -3.08
N GLU A 4 -16.22 8.43 -3.42
CA GLU A 4 -16.73 9.45 -2.51
C GLU A 4 -17.66 8.91 -1.41
N GLN A 5 -18.22 7.71 -1.59
CA GLN A 5 -19.04 7.04 -0.57
C GLN A 5 -18.18 6.30 0.46
N VAL A 6 -16.94 5.94 0.10
CA VAL A 6 -15.98 5.30 0.99
C VAL A 6 -15.17 6.36 1.73
N LEU A 7 -14.66 7.34 0.98
CA LEU A 7 -13.90 8.46 1.50
C LEU A 7 -14.43 9.75 0.88
N PRO A 8 -15.20 10.55 1.64
CA PRO A 8 -15.76 11.81 1.16
C PRO A 8 -14.67 12.77 0.67
N ASP A 9 -14.99 13.64 -0.28
CA ASP A 9 -14.00 14.53 -0.89
C ASP A 9 -13.33 15.49 0.08
N HIS A 10 -14.02 15.86 1.15
CA HIS A 10 -13.52 16.74 2.21
C HIS A 10 -12.68 16.02 3.27
N ALA A 11 -12.56 14.69 3.19
CA ALA A 11 -11.83 13.87 4.14
C ALA A 11 -10.56 13.29 3.49
N ASP A 12 -9.42 13.51 4.14
CA ASP A 12 -8.14 12.92 3.72
C ASP A 12 -7.90 11.53 4.33
N GLN A 13 -8.68 11.17 5.33
CA GLN A 13 -8.62 9.88 6.01
C GLN A 13 -9.97 9.47 6.57
N ILE A 14 -10.13 8.17 6.77
CA ILE A 14 -11.24 7.54 7.50
C ILE A 14 -10.67 6.58 8.53
N ASP A 15 -11.43 6.34 9.59
CA ASP A 15 -11.19 5.22 10.48
C ASP A 15 -12.10 4.06 10.04
N ALA A 16 -11.49 2.97 9.58
CA ALA A 16 -12.19 1.78 9.13
C ALA A 16 -11.45 0.54 9.63
N CYS A 17 -12.19 -0.49 10.03
CA CYS A 17 -11.62 -1.76 10.51
C CYS A 17 -10.56 -1.58 11.62
N GLY A 18 -10.73 -0.57 12.48
CA GLY A 18 -9.79 -0.29 13.58
C GLY A 18 -8.45 0.33 13.15
N THR A 19 -8.32 0.80 11.90
CA THR A 19 -7.13 1.48 11.41
C THR A 19 -7.49 2.78 10.68
N THR A 20 -6.61 3.77 10.78
CA THR A 20 -6.75 5.03 10.03
C THR A 20 -6.21 4.84 8.62
N ILE A 21 -7.07 5.01 7.62
CA ILE A 21 -6.76 4.82 6.21
C ILE A 21 -6.75 6.19 5.53
N ARG A 22 -5.65 6.53 4.85
CA ARG A 22 -5.51 7.79 4.11
C ARG A 22 -5.91 7.63 2.65
N LYS A 23 -6.46 8.69 2.04
CA LYS A 23 -6.85 8.73 0.61
C LYS A 23 -5.75 8.25 -0.34
N GLY A 24 -4.51 8.60 -0.02
CA GLY A 24 -3.33 8.27 -0.83
C GLY A 24 -2.73 6.89 -0.58
N THR A 25 -3.23 6.09 0.38
CA THR A 25 -2.56 4.85 0.82
C THR A 25 -2.35 3.85 -0.33
N VAL A 26 -3.39 3.61 -1.16
CA VAL A 26 -3.27 2.67 -2.30
C VAL A 26 -2.32 3.22 -3.37
N ALA A 27 -2.41 4.51 -3.69
CA ALA A 27 -1.53 5.13 -4.69
C ALA A 27 -0.06 5.11 -4.25
N ALA A 28 0.22 5.45 -2.99
CA ALA A 28 1.55 5.39 -2.41
C ALA A 28 2.11 3.96 -2.41
N PHE A 29 1.28 2.96 -2.07
CA PHE A 29 1.67 1.55 -2.16
C PHE A 29 2.08 1.16 -3.58
N LEU A 30 1.31 1.54 -4.62
CA LEU A 30 1.63 1.21 -6.00
C LEU A 30 2.95 1.85 -6.47
N ILE A 31 3.27 3.05 -5.98
CA ILE A 31 4.55 3.73 -6.27
C ILE A 31 5.69 2.98 -5.59
N ASN A 32 5.57 2.72 -4.29
CA ASN A 32 6.60 2.01 -3.53
C ASN A 32 6.83 0.59 -4.08
N ALA A 33 5.76 -0.13 -4.44
CA ALA A 33 5.84 -1.45 -5.05
C ALA A 33 6.68 -1.46 -6.33
N ARG A 34 6.60 -0.40 -7.15
CA ARG A 34 7.43 -0.27 -8.36
C ARG A 34 8.91 -0.08 -8.02
N VAL A 35 9.23 0.74 -7.02
CA VAL A 35 10.60 0.92 -6.52
C VAL A 35 11.14 -0.41 -5.97
N LEU A 36 10.34 -1.15 -5.20
CA LEU A 36 10.77 -2.42 -4.60
C LEU A 36 10.98 -3.53 -5.63
N ALA A 37 10.24 -3.49 -6.74
CA ALA A 37 10.39 -4.41 -7.86
C ALA A 37 11.51 -4.00 -8.84
N ASP A 38 12.03 -2.78 -8.76
CA ASP A 38 13.10 -2.30 -9.61
C ASP A 38 14.47 -2.80 -9.10
N PRO A 39 15.22 -3.62 -9.87
CA PRO A 39 16.55 -4.07 -9.49
C PRO A 39 17.60 -2.95 -9.50
N HIS A 40 17.31 -1.81 -10.12
CA HIS A 40 18.20 -0.65 -10.23
C HIS A 40 17.83 0.50 -9.28
N ALA A 41 16.81 0.32 -8.43
CA ALA A 41 16.45 1.32 -7.44
C ALA A 41 17.65 1.63 -6.52
N GLU A 42 17.88 2.92 -6.31
CA GLU A 42 18.94 3.39 -5.41
C GLU A 42 18.69 2.86 -3.99
N PRO A 43 19.74 2.43 -3.23
CA PRO A 43 19.56 1.81 -1.92
C PRO A 43 18.74 2.65 -0.94
N ALA A 44 18.89 3.97 -0.97
CA ALA A 44 18.15 4.90 -0.11
C ALA A 44 16.66 4.98 -0.50
N GLU A 45 16.36 4.96 -1.79
CA GLU A 45 14.99 4.98 -2.30
C GLU A 45 14.27 3.67 -1.96
N ARG A 46 14.95 2.53 -2.16
CA ARG A 46 14.45 1.22 -1.77
C ARG A 46 14.15 1.15 -0.28
N ALA A 47 15.07 1.61 0.57
CA ALA A 47 14.86 1.60 2.03
C ALA A 47 13.66 2.46 2.45
N ARG A 48 13.45 3.62 1.80
CA ARG A 48 12.26 4.46 2.03
C ARG A 48 10.98 3.74 1.61
N ALA A 49 10.97 3.17 0.41
CA ALA A 49 9.82 2.43 -0.12
C ALA A 49 9.48 1.22 0.75
N GLU A 50 10.47 0.51 1.31
CA GLU A 50 10.25 -0.60 2.24
C GLU A 50 9.56 -0.11 3.52
N ALA A 51 10.09 0.94 4.16
CA ALA A 51 9.54 1.49 5.39
C ALA A 51 8.09 2.00 5.20
N ASP A 52 7.86 2.75 4.13
CA ASP A 52 6.54 3.32 3.83
C ASP A 52 5.54 2.22 3.44
N THR A 53 5.99 1.17 2.74
CA THR A 53 5.15 0.00 2.44
C THR A 53 4.75 -0.75 3.71
N ILE A 54 5.71 -1.02 4.60
CA ILE A 54 5.44 -1.69 5.89
C ILE A 54 4.43 -0.90 6.72
N ALA A 55 4.61 0.43 6.80
CA ALA A 55 3.69 1.31 7.52
C ALA A 55 2.27 1.29 6.92
N ALA A 56 2.13 1.10 5.61
CA ALA A 56 0.84 1.03 4.92
C ALA A 56 0.16 -0.35 5.01
N LEU A 57 0.90 -1.44 5.29
CA LEU A 57 0.35 -2.81 5.27
C LEU A 57 -0.92 -3.00 6.12
N PRO A 58 -1.02 -2.48 7.37
CA PRO A 58 -2.24 -2.63 8.16
C PRO A 58 -3.48 -2.04 7.44
N ALA A 59 -3.34 -0.84 6.86
CA ALA A 59 -4.42 -0.20 6.11
C ALA A 59 -4.75 -0.95 4.82
N LEU A 60 -3.77 -1.43 4.07
CA LEU A 60 -3.98 -2.20 2.85
C LEU A 60 -4.67 -3.55 3.12
N ARG A 61 -4.33 -4.21 4.24
CA ARG A 61 -4.97 -5.44 4.72
C ARG A 61 -6.41 -5.17 5.18
N ALA A 62 -6.63 -4.10 5.93
CA ALA A 62 -7.96 -3.67 6.34
C ALA A 62 -8.89 -3.34 5.17
N LEU A 63 -8.35 -2.76 4.08
CA LEU A 63 -9.09 -2.53 2.84
C LEU A 63 -9.44 -3.82 2.08
N GLY A 64 -8.83 -4.96 2.41
CA GLY A 64 -8.96 -6.20 1.66
C GLY A 64 -8.32 -6.13 0.26
N LEU A 65 -7.32 -5.25 0.06
CA LEU A 65 -6.70 -5.06 -1.26
C LEU A 65 -6.15 -6.38 -1.81
N PHE A 66 -5.50 -7.16 -0.94
CA PHE A 66 -4.87 -8.43 -1.28
C PHE A 66 -5.84 -9.61 -1.31
N ASP A 67 -7.10 -9.42 -0.93
CA ASP A 67 -8.15 -10.45 -1.07
C ASP A 67 -8.71 -10.50 -2.49
N VAL A 68 -8.53 -9.40 -3.25
CA VAL A 68 -9.03 -9.25 -4.63
C VAL A 68 -7.90 -9.21 -5.65
N LEU A 69 -6.76 -8.60 -5.29
CA LEU A 69 -5.64 -8.39 -6.19
C LEU A 69 -4.38 -9.09 -5.68
N GLU A 70 -3.66 -9.75 -6.59
CA GLU A 70 -2.33 -10.28 -6.30
C GLU A 70 -1.22 -9.36 -6.83
N VAL A 71 -0.12 -9.28 -6.09
CA VAL A 71 1.11 -8.64 -6.56
C VAL A 71 1.77 -9.55 -7.59
N ARG A 72 1.98 -9.02 -8.80
CA ARG A 72 2.48 -9.78 -9.94
C ARG A 72 3.98 -10.10 -9.86
N ASP A 73 4.77 -9.19 -9.32
CA ASP A 73 6.20 -9.43 -9.12
C ASP A 73 6.41 -10.48 -8.02
N ALA A 74 7.10 -11.57 -8.36
CA ALA A 74 7.22 -12.72 -7.46
C ALA A 74 8.10 -12.41 -6.25
N ALA A 75 9.19 -11.67 -6.42
CA ALA A 75 10.10 -11.32 -5.34
C ALA A 75 9.43 -10.39 -4.33
N LEU A 76 8.71 -9.37 -4.83
CA LEU A 76 7.93 -8.46 -4.00
C LEU A 76 6.80 -9.20 -3.29
N ARG A 77 6.08 -10.09 -3.97
CA ARG A 77 5.02 -10.89 -3.35
C ARG A 77 5.56 -11.75 -2.21
N THR A 78 6.69 -12.42 -2.40
CA THR A 78 7.36 -13.19 -1.34
C THR A 78 7.81 -12.28 -0.19
N TRP A 79 8.36 -11.12 -0.49
CA TRP A 79 8.75 -10.14 0.53
C TRP A 79 7.55 -9.66 1.36
N LEU A 80 6.42 -9.34 0.72
CA LEU A 80 5.19 -8.91 1.40
C LEU A 80 4.59 -10.00 2.29
N ALA A 81 4.66 -11.26 1.85
CA ALA A 81 4.16 -12.41 2.63
C ALA A 81 4.99 -12.66 3.90
N ALA A 82 6.23 -12.16 3.97
CA ALA A 82 7.10 -12.25 5.14
C ALA A 82 6.91 -11.09 6.13
N ARG A 83 5.99 -10.15 5.88
CA ARG A 83 5.70 -8.98 6.73
C ARG A 83 4.32 -9.05 7.38
#